data_AF-A0A8C3QW71-F1
#
_entry.id   AF-A0A8C3QW71-F1
#
_cell.length_a   1.000
_cell.length_b   1.000
_cell.length_c   1.000
_cell.angle_alpha   90.00
_cell.angle_beta   90.00
_cell.angle_gamma   90.00
#
_symmetry.space_group_name_H-M   'P 1'
#
loop_
_entity.id
_entity.type
_entity.pdbx_description
1 polymer ?
#
loop_
_entity_poly.entity_id
_entity_poly.type
_entity_poly.pdbx_seq_one_letter_code
_entity_poly.pdbx_strand_id
1 'polypeptide(L)'
;QVPLSARRPRREQARLKASVLEEDTEEWQKDPHFTGLQRVGGVDLSYIKGDESRACASLVVLSYPALEVLYQDCRMVAVSAPYVAGFLAFREVPVLVEAVQRLQQEEPQLQPQVLLVDGNGLLHPRGFGTACHLGVLTDLPCIGVAKNLLQVDGLVRDELHREQVRSLQRSGEAFPLTGTSGKVLGMALRSYNNSSRPLYVSVGHRVSLDTAVRLVRGCCRFRIPEPIRQVRPLGGAAAALLRCCCQSPGAGNAVFPGAGSPAQPAVLLLWAFPRCRTEPAGDSTASLSPSCRCRRASALAGVKSQQNSGKGSGEAQSLWDFWPGKCFPSPRGRSAAGGSTAQRQE
;
A
#
# COMPACT_ATOMS: atom_id res chain seq x y z
N GLN A 1 3.60 30.87 -0.22
CA GLN A 1 2.82 30.66 -1.46
C GLN A 1 2.91 29.19 -1.87
N VAL A 2 1.81 28.55 -2.30
CA VAL A 2 1.84 27.15 -2.77
C VAL A 2 2.42 27.10 -4.18
N PRO A 3 3.43 26.25 -4.48
CA PRO A 3 3.97 26.09 -5.82
C PRO A 3 2.87 25.81 -6.84
N LEU A 4 3.00 26.33 -8.07
CA LEU A 4 2.00 26.11 -9.13
C LEU A 4 1.75 24.61 -9.37
N SER A 5 2.80 23.79 -9.28
CA SER A 5 2.74 22.32 -9.37
C SER A 5 1.90 21.64 -8.30
N ALA A 6 1.68 22.29 -7.14
CA ALA A 6 0.91 21.73 -6.03
C ALA A 6 -0.54 22.26 -5.95
N ARG A 7 -0.93 23.23 -6.81
CA ARG A 7 -2.29 23.81 -6.78
C ARG A 7 -3.37 22.81 -7.20
N ARG A 8 -3.18 22.10 -8.31
CA ARG A 8 -4.13 21.09 -8.81
C ARG A 8 -4.26 19.89 -7.86
N PRO A 9 -3.16 19.25 -7.39
CA PRO A 9 -3.24 18.19 -6.38
C PRO A 9 -3.93 18.64 -5.09
N ARG A 10 -3.69 19.88 -4.64
CA ARG A 10 -4.36 20.41 -3.44
C ARG A 10 -5.88 20.53 -3.59
N ARG A 11 -6.36 21.02 -4.75
CA ARG A 11 -7.80 21.13 -5.01
C ARG A 11 -8.45 19.75 -5.09
N GLU A 12 -7.79 18.82 -5.78
CA GLU A 12 -8.29 17.45 -5.90
C GLU A 12 -8.33 16.74 -4.55
N GLN A 13 -7.29 16.90 -3.74
CA GLN A 13 -7.25 16.34 -2.39
C GLN A 13 -8.39 16.88 -1.51
N ALA A 14 -8.69 18.18 -1.61
CA ALA A 14 -9.81 18.77 -0.87
C ALA A 14 -11.17 18.22 -1.35
N ARG A 15 -11.33 18.02 -2.67
CA ARG A 15 -12.53 17.42 -3.26
C ARG A 15 -12.75 15.99 -2.76
N LEU A 16 -11.74 15.13 -2.88
CA LEU A 16 -11.83 13.73 -2.46
C LEU A 16 -11.93 13.58 -0.94
N LYS A 17 -11.30 14.48 -0.17
CA LYS A 17 -11.43 14.48 1.29
C LYS A 17 -12.87 14.66 1.74
N ALA A 18 -13.67 15.45 1.03
CA ALA A 18 -15.09 15.63 1.37
C ALA A 18 -15.91 14.34 1.22
N SER A 19 -15.40 13.34 0.49
CA SER A 19 -16.02 12.02 0.32
C SER A 19 -15.59 11.01 1.38
N VAL A 20 -14.71 11.35 2.33
CA VAL A 20 -14.30 10.42 3.38
C VAL A 20 -15.43 10.21 4.38
N LEU A 21 -15.85 8.96 4.55
CA LEU A 21 -16.76 8.54 5.61
C LEU A 21 -15.93 8.04 6.81
N GLU A 22 -16.15 8.67 7.98
CA GLU A 22 -15.45 8.34 9.23
C GLU A 22 -16.24 7.35 10.12
N GLU A 23 -17.33 6.77 9.59
CA GLU A 23 -18.26 5.88 10.29
C GLU A 23 -18.34 4.49 9.65
N ASP A 24 -18.88 3.53 10.40
CA ASP A 24 -19.09 2.16 9.93
C ASP A 24 -20.28 2.09 8.96
N THR A 25 -20.06 1.53 7.77
CA THR A 25 -21.08 1.41 6.71
C THR A 25 -21.55 -0.02 6.47
N GLU A 26 -20.85 -1.01 7.02
CA GLU A 26 -21.12 -2.43 6.76
C GLU A 26 -21.62 -3.15 8.03
N GLU A 27 -22.50 -4.13 7.87
CA GLU A 27 -23.08 -4.86 9.02
C GLU A 27 -22.01 -5.62 9.84
N TRP A 28 -20.99 -6.18 9.18
CA TRP A 28 -19.91 -6.89 9.87
C TRP A 28 -19.10 -5.99 10.81
N GLN A 29 -19.13 -4.66 10.63
CA GLN A 29 -18.38 -3.72 11.48
C GLN A 29 -19.06 -3.49 12.84
N LYS A 30 -20.39 -3.61 12.87
CA LYS A 30 -21.23 -3.42 14.07
C LYS A 30 -21.12 -4.60 15.03
N ASP A 31 -20.80 -5.79 14.51
CA ASP A 31 -20.64 -7.00 15.30
C ASP A 31 -19.29 -6.98 16.05
N PRO A 32 -19.26 -7.21 17.38
CA PRO A 32 -18.02 -7.24 18.16
C PRO A 32 -17.01 -8.30 17.71
N HIS A 33 -17.49 -9.39 17.08
CA HIS A 33 -16.68 -10.50 16.58
C HIS A 33 -16.44 -10.44 15.06
N PHE A 34 -16.89 -9.35 14.41
CA PHE A 34 -16.84 -9.16 12.97
C PHE A 34 -17.53 -10.29 12.18
N THR A 35 -18.66 -10.79 12.69
CA THR A 35 -19.46 -11.82 12.00
C THR A 35 -19.82 -11.35 10.59
N GLY A 36 -19.49 -12.16 9.59
CA GLY A 36 -19.65 -11.82 8.16
C GLY A 36 -18.40 -11.25 7.49
N LEU A 37 -17.35 -10.90 8.25
CA LEU A 37 -16.04 -10.58 7.69
C LEU A 37 -15.29 -11.87 7.35
N GLN A 38 -14.96 -12.05 6.07
CA GLN A 38 -14.30 -13.23 5.53
C GLN A 38 -12.94 -12.90 4.90
N ARG A 39 -12.75 -11.67 4.40
CA ARG A 39 -11.56 -11.29 3.63
C ARG A 39 -11.04 -9.92 4.03
N VAL A 40 -9.78 -9.87 4.45
CA VAL A 40 -9.05 -8.64 4.78
C VAL A 40 -7.88 -8.50 3.82
N GLY A 41 -7.81 -7.36 3.13
CA GLY A 41 -6.71 -7.05 2.24
C GLY A 41 -5.60 -6.27 2.92
N GLY A 42 -4.37 -6.41 2.43
CA GLY A 42 -3.21 -5.63 2.83
C GLY A 42 -2.56 -5.01 1.61
N VAL A 43 -2.16 -3.74 1.71
CA VAL A 43 -1.45 -3.03 0.63
C VAL A 43 -0.24 -2.28 1.16
N ASP A 44 0.82 -2.30 0.36
CA ASP A 44 2.05 -1.52 0.55
C ASP A 44 2.61 -1.11 -0.81
N LEU A 45 3.34 0.00 -0.82
CA LEU A 45 4.15 0.42 -1.96
C LEU A 45 5.54 0.76 -1.46
N SER A 46 6.50 -0.05 -1.88
CA SER A 46 7.89 0.05 -1.45
C SER A 46 8.77 0.48 -2.62
N TYR A 47 9.44 1.63 -2.49
CA TYR A 47 10.42 2.11 -3.47
C TYR A 47 11.70 1.27 -3.47
N ILE A 48 12.35 1.15 -4.62
CA ILE A 48 13.67 0.52 -4.71
C ILE A 48 14.68 1.44 -4.01
N LYS A 49 15.52 0.86 -3.14
CA LYS A 49 16.59 1.61 -2.48
C LYS A 49 17.53 2.24 -3.53
N GLY A 50 17.64 3.56 -3.53
CA GLY A 50 18.46 4.32 -4.46
C GLY A 50 17.78 4.69 -5.78
N ASP A 51 16.49 4.36 -5.96
CA ASP A 51 15.71 4.71 -7.16
C ASP A 51 14.28 5.11 -6.77
N GLU A 52 14.01 6.42 -6.79
CA GLU A 52 12.69 6.99 -6.48
C GLU A 52 11.67 6.90 -7.63
N SER A 53 12.10 6.41 -8.80
CA SER A 53 11.25 6.24 -9.98
C SER A 53 10.67 4.84 -10.09
N ARG A 54 11.11 3.89 -9.25
CA ARG A 54 10.64 2.50 -9.27
C ARG A 54 10.19 2.04 -7.89
N ALA A 55 9.06 1.35 -7.86
CA ALA A 55 8.51 0.72 -6.65
C ALA A 55 7.98 -0.69 -6.93
N CYS A 56 7.84 -1.56 -5.91
CA CYS A 56 6.84 -2.64 -5.99
C CYS A 56 5.58 -2.17 -5.27
N ALA A 57 4.46 -2.20 -5.99
CA ALA A 57 3.14 -2.17 -5.41
C ALA A 57 2.68 -3.60 -5.15
N SER A 58 2.19 -3.86 -3.95
CA SER A 58 1.77 -5.20 -3.55
C SER A 58 0.40 -5.15 -2.90
N LEU A 59 -0.45 -6.09 -3.29
CA LEU A 59 -1.78 -6.35 -2.75
C LEU A 59 -1.84 -7.81 -2.31
N VAL A 60 -2.33 -8.06 -1.10
CA VAL A 60 -2.63 -9.40 -0.60
C VAL A 60 -4.05 -9.43 -0.08
N VAL A 61 -4.71 -10.59 -0.17
CA VAL A 61 -5.99 -10.85 0.50
C VAL A 61 -5.82 -12.06 1.38
N LEU A 62 -6.22 -11.93 2.64
CA LEU A 62 -6.20 -13.00 3.62
C LEU A 62 -7.62 -13.38 4.02
N SER A 63 -7.81 -14.65 4.36
CA SER A 63 -9.01 -15.11 5.06
C SER A 63 -9.10 -14.48 6.45
N TYR A 64 -10.30 -14.30 6.96
CA TYR A 64 -10.56 -13.86 8.33
C TYR A 64 -11.53 -14.83 9.00
N PRO A 65 -11.32 -15.23 10.28
CA PRO A 65 -10.24 -14.79 11.19
C PRO A 65 -8.94 -15.61 11.05
N ALA A 66 -8.87 -16.58 10.14
CA ALA A 66 -7.74 -17.50 10.02
C ALA A 66 -6.44 -16.85 9.50
N LEU A 67 -6.49 -15.66 8.89
CA LEU A 67 -5.34 -14.91 8.38
C LEU A 67 -4.43 -15.76 7.48
N GLU A 68 -5.04 -16.54 6.59
CA GLU A 68 -4.34 -17.33 5.57
C GLU A 68 -4.39 -16.59 4.24
N VAL A 69 -3.28 -16.59 3.49
CA VAL A 69 -3.21 -15.87 2.21
C VAL A 69 -4.08 -16.57 1.17
N LEU A 70 -5.07 -15.86 0.63
CA LEU A 70 -5.96 -16.32 -0.45
C LEU A 70 -5.52 -15.78 -1.81
N TYR A 71 -4.95 -14.57 -1.84
CA TYR A 71 -4.49 -13.90 -3.05
C TYR A 71 -3.25 -13.06 -2.77
N GLN A 72 -2.35 -12.98 -3.76
CA GLN A 72 -1.19 -12.10 -3.73
C GLN A 72 -0.83 -11.61 -5.13
N ASP A 73 -0.58 -10.32 -5.24
CA ASP A 73 -0.08 -9.66 -6.45
C ASP A 73 1.00 -8.65 -6.05
N CYS A 74 2.22 -8.78 -6.60
CA CYS A 74 3.29 -7.77 -6.49
C CYS A 74 3.80 -7.46 -7.88
N ARG A 75 3.78 -6.17 -8.23
CA ARG A 75 4.29 -5.69 -9.51
C ARG A 75 5.29 -4.58 -9.32
N MET A 76 6.38 -4.68 -10.06
CA MET A 76 7.30 -3.58 -10.24
C MET A 76 6.66 -2.53 -11.13
N VAL A 77 6.63 -1.29 -10.66
CA VAL A 77 6.01 -0.16 -11.34
C VAL A 77 6.96 1.01 -11.46
N ALA A 78 6.78 1.80 -12.52
CA ALA A 78 7.42 3.10 -12.67
C ALA A 78 6.52 4.18 -12.06
N VAL A 79 7.07 5.03 -11.21
CA VAL A 79 6.38 6.13 -10.54
C VAL A 79 6.89 7.44 -11.13
N SER A 80 6.13 8.01 -12.06
CA SER A 80 6.51 9.21 -12.81
C SER A 80 6.17 10.54 -12.11
N ALA A 81 5.20 10.52 -11.19
CA ALA A 81 4.81 11.72 -10.46
C ALA A 81 5.94 12.20 -9.51
N PRO A 82 6.19 13.52 -9.37
CA PRO A 82 7.25 14.05 -8.52
C PRO A 82 6.94 13.91 -7.02
N TYR A 83 7.97 13.79 -6.19
CA TYR A 83 7.82 13.84 -4.73
C TYR A 83 7.47 15.25 -4.26
N VAL A 84 6.29 15.40 -3.66
CA VAL A 84 5.90 16.62 -2.95
C VAL A 84 5.39 16.23 -1.57
N ALA A 85 6.00 16.79 -0.52
CA ALA A 85 5.66 16.45 0.85
C ALA A 85 4.15 16.61 1.14
N GLY A 86 3.55 15.58 1.73
CA GLY A 86 2.11 15.46 1.99
C GLY A 86 1.24 15.08 0.78
N PHE A 87 1.80 15.02 -0.43
CA PHE A 87 1.10 14.57 -1.64
C PHE A 87 1.60 13.20 -2.11
N LEU A 88 2.27 12.45 -1.22
CA LEU A 88 2.80 11.12 -1.52
C LEU A 88 1.72 10.18 -2.08
N ALA A 89 0.49 10.27 -1.56
CA ALA A 89 -0.64 9.50 -2.05
C ALA A 89 -0.91 9.69 -3.56
N PHE A 90 -0.62 10.85 -4.17
CA PHE A 90 -0.78 11.03 -5.62
C PHE A 90 0.25 10.24 -6.44
N ARG A 91 1.37 9.84 -5.85
CA ARG A 91 2.35 8.94 -6.47
C ARG A 91 1.95 7.47 -6.33
N GLU A 92 1.39 7.11 -5.18
CA GLU A 92 1.23 5.71 -4.78
C GLU A 92 -0.15 5.15 -5.11
N VAL A 93 -1.20 5.93 -4.83
CA VAL A 93 -2.58 5.45 -4.88
C VAL A 93 -3.03 5.03 -6.27
N PRO A 94 -2.68 5.72 -7.39
CA PRO A 94 -3.07 5.25 -8.72
C PRO A 94 -2.64 3.80 -8.99
N VAL A 95 -1.41 3.45 -8.57
CA VAL A 95 -0.88 2.10 -8.73
C VAL A 95 -1.63 1.10 -7.84
N LEU A 96 -1.93 1.48 -6.60
CA LEU A 96 -2.69 0.62 -5.69
C LEU A 96 -4.15 0.42 -6.16
N VAL A 97 -4.77 1.45 -6.72
CA VAL A 97 -6.10 1.36 -7.35
C VAL A 97 -6.07 0.38 -8.52
N GLU A 98 -5.05 0.43 -9.38
CA GLU A 98 -4.88 -0.52 -10.48
C GLU A 98 -4.74 -1.97 -9.97
N ALA A 99 -4.02 -2.19 -8.86
CA ALA A 99 -3.91 -3.52 -8.26
C ALA A 99 -5.27 -4.04 -7.75
N VAL A 100 -6.07 -3.18 -7.10
CA VAL A 100 -7.43 -3.53 -6.65
C VAL A 100 -8.36 -3.81 -7.82
N GLN A 101 -8.33 -2.97 -8.86
CA GLN A 101 -9.15 -3.15 -10.07
C GLN A 101 -8.80 -4.43 -10.81
N ARG A 102 -7.52 -4.79 -10.86
CA ARG A 102 -7.05 -6.05 -11.44
C ARG A 102 -7.59 -7.24 -10.69
N LEU A 103 -7.46 -7.25 -9.35
CA LEU A 103 -8.06 -8.30 -8.52
C LEU A 103 -9.57 -8.43 -8.79
N GLN A 104 -10.29 -7.31 -8.90
CA GLN A 104 -11.72 -7.32 -9.18
C GLN A 104 -12.07 -7.91 -10.55
N GLN A 105 -11.18 -7.77 -11.54
CA GLN A 105 -11.36 -8.33 -12.88
C GLN A 105 -10.96 -9.81 -12.98
N GLU A 106 -9.86 -10.18 -12.33
CA GLU A 106 -9.26 -11.52 -12.41
C GLU A 106 -9.92 -12.51 -11.44
N GLU A 107 -10.17 -12.10 -10.19
CA GLU A 107 -10.65 -12.96 -9.10
C GLU A 107 -11.69 -12.22 -8.21
N PRO A 108 -12.86 -11.82 -8.77
CA PRO A 108 -13.86 -11.00 -8.07
C PRO A 108 -14.35 -11.60 -6.74
N GLN A 109 -14.43 -12.93 -6.64
CA GLN A 109 -14.83 -13.65 -5.43
C GLN A 109 -13.83 -13.49 -4.26
N LEU A 110 -12.59 -13.08 -4.57
CA LEU A 110 -11.54 -12.81 -3.59
C LEU A 110 -11.44 -11.32 -3.24
N GLN A 111 -12.38 -10.48 -3.69
CA GLN A 111 -12.38 -9.06 -3.33
C GLN A 111 -12.42 -8.87 -1.79
N PRO A 112 -11.50 -8.08 -1.21
CA PRO A 112 -11.47 -7.84 0.23
C PRO A 112 -12.65 -6.96 0.65
N GLN A 113 -13.17 -7.20 1.85
CA GLN A 113 -14.21 -6.37 2.45
C GLN A 113 -13.64 -5.11 3.11
N VAL A 114 -12.34 -5.12 3.40
CA VAL A 114 -11.62 -4.01 4.04
C VAL A 114 -10.13 -4.12 3.70
N LEU A 115 -9.48 -2.97 3.50
CA LEU A 115 -8.05 -2.85 3.22
C LEU A 115 -7.29 -2.25 4.41
N LEU A 116 -6.21 -2.92 4.82
CA LEU A 116 -5.20 -2.40 5.72
C LEU A 116 -4.05 -1.82 4.89
N VAL A 117 -3.85 -0.51 5.00
CA VAL A 117 -2.85 0.24 4.22
C VAL A 117 -1.66 0.54 5.10
N ASP A 118 -0.45 0.15 4.68
CA ASP A 118 0.80 0.56 5.34
C ASP A 118 1.05 2.05 5.11
N GLY A 119 0.49 2.88 6.00
CA GLY A 119 0.44 4.32 5.82
C GLY A 119 -0.60 4.99 6.70
N ASN A 120 -0.85 6.27 6.43
CA ASN A 120 -1.79 7.06 7.22
C ASN A 120 -3.11 7.27 6.48
N GLY A 121 -4.20 7.42 7.26
CA GLY A 121 -5.49 7.90 6.81
C GLY A 121 -5.69 9.36 7.25
N LEU A 122 -6.62 9.61 8.18
CA LEU A 122 -6.88 10.94 8.74
C LEU A 122 -5.70 11.54 9.52
N LEU A 123 -4.80 10.70 10.06
CA LEU A 123 -3.56 11.14 10.71
C LEU A 123 -2.56 11.65 9.66
N HIS A 124 -2.85 12.80 9.07
CA HIS A 124 -2.14 13.37 7.92
C HIS A 124 -2.21 14.90 7.99
N PRO A 125 -1.21 15.66 7.50
CA PRO A 125 -1.19 17.13 7.59
C PRO A 125 -2.43 17.81 6.98
N ARG A 126 -3.13 17.10 6.10
CA ARG A 126 -4.36 17.56 5.44
C ARG A 126 -5.58 16.72 5.78
N GLY A 127 -5.46 15.75 6.69
CA GLY A 127 -6.53 14.81 7.01
C GLY A 127 -6.98 13.96 5.82
N PHE A 128 -6.04 13.57 4.96
CA PHE A 128 -6.30 12.79 3.75
C PHE A 128 -5.02 12.09 3.27
N GLY A 129 -4.59 11.08 4.02
CA GLY A 129 -3.44 10.24 3.68
C GLY A 129 -3.76 9.17 2.64
N THR A 130 -2.79 8.29 2.38
CA THR A 130 -2.89 7.20 1.39
C THR A 130 -4.10 6.29 1.63
N ALA A 131 -4.43 5.96 2.89
CA ALA A 131 -5.57 5.11 3.20
C ALA A 131 -6.92 5.76 2.86
N CYS A 132 -7.07 7.06 3.14
CA CYS A 132 -8.28 7.80 2.75
C CYS A 132 -8.41 7.88 1.23
N HIS A 133 -7.30 8.21 0.57
CA HIS A 133 -7.29 8.39 -0.88
C HIS A 133 -7.59 7.08 -1.61
N LEU A 134 -6.99 5.96 -1.19
CA LEU A 134 -7.30 4.65 -1.74
C LEU A 134 -8.75 4.25 -1.47
N GLY A 135 -9.24 4.42 -0.24
CA GLY A 135 -10.61 4.08 0.14
C GLY A 135 -11.65 4.83 -0.68
N VAL A 136 -11.51 6.15 -0.83
CA VAL A 136 -12.44 6.96 -1.62
C VAL A 136 -12.46 6.56 -3.11
N LEU A 137 -11.31 6.22 -3.69
CA LEU A 137 -11.24 5.85 -5.11
C LEU A 137 -11.69 4.41 -5.40
N THR A 138 -11.58 3.52 -4.41
CA THR A 138 -12.00 2.11 -4.54
C THR A 138 -13.38 1.84 -3.98
N ASP A 139 -13.96 2.80 -3.24
CA ASP A 139 -15.19 2.66 -2.45
C ASP A 139 -15.16 1.47 -1.48
N LEU A 140 -13.97 1.11 -1.00
CA LEU A 140 -13.76 0.05 -0.01
C LEU A 140 -13.47 0.64 1.38
N PRO A 141 -13.92 -0.02 2.46
CA PRO A 141 -13.44 0.26 3.79
C PRO A 141 -11.91 0.20 3.85
N CYS A 142 -11.28 1.25 4.36
CA CYS A 142 -9.82 1.40 4.40
C CYS A 142 -9.36 1.88 5.77
N ILE A 143 -8.28 1.29 6.28
CA ILE A 143 -7.65 1.65 7.55
C ILE A 143 -6.18 1.95 7.31
N GLY A 144 -5.73 3.12 7.76
CA GLY A 144 -4.31 3.46 7.77
C GLY A 144 -3.62 2.90 9.00
N VAL A 145 -2.57 2.10 8.81
CA VAL A 145 -1.74 1.54 9.88
C VAL A 145 -0.30 2.00 9.70
N ALA A 146 0.11 3.01 10.46
CA ALA A 146 1.46 3.54 10.41
C ALA A 146 2.36 2.94 11.51
N LYS A 147 3.63 2.69 11.17
CA LYS A 147 4.65 2.12 12.07
C LYS A 147 5.30 3.16 12.99
N ASN A 148 5.14 4.45 12.68
CA ASN A 148 5.73 5.60 13.37
C ASN A 148 4.70 6.74 13.46
N LEU A 149 4.80 7.56 14.50
CA LEU A 149 3.94 8.74 14.67
C LEU A 149 4.24 9.76 13.58
N LEU A 150 3.21 10.19 12.85
CA LEU A 150 3.30 11.35 11.98
C LEU A 150 3.04 12.61 12.78
N GLN A 151 3.98 13.55 12.77
CA GLN A 151 3.90 14.77 13.58
C GLN A 151 3.06 15.82 12.86
N VAL A 152 1.78 15.92 13.22
CA VAL A 152 0.76 16.77 12.58
C VAL A 152 -0.18 17.33 13.63
N ASP A 153 -0.71 18.53 13.40
CA ASP A 153 -1.66 19.18 14.31
C ASP A 153 -1.18 19.16 15.78
N GLY A 154 0.08 19.54 16.00
CA GLY A 154 0.71 19.58 17.32
C GLY A 154 1.05 18.22 17.94
N LEU A 155 0.70 17.09 17.30
CA LEU A 155 1.20 15.78 17.73
C LEU A 155 2.71 15.72 17.52
N VAL A 156 3.43 15.45 18.60
CA VAL A 156 4.91 15.36 18.61
C VAL A 156 5.34 14.12 19.37
N ARG A 157 6.54 13.60 19.05
CA ARG A 157 7.11 12.44 19.75
C ARG A 157 7.97 12.87 20.94
N ASP A 158 7.36 13.63 21.85
CA ASP A 158 7.97 14.18 23.07
C ASP A 158 7.97 13.16 24.22
N GLU A 159 8.31 13.62 25.44
CA GLU A 159 8.36 12.74 26.61
C GLU A 159 6.98 12.32 27.08
N LEU A 160 5.97 13.20 27.00
CA LEU A 160 4.58 12.88 27.34
C LEU A 160 4.04 11.75 26.46
N HIS A 161 4.27 11.83 25.15
CA HIS A 161 3.90 10.75 24.22
C HIS A 161 4.62 9.44 24.59
N ARG A 162 5.90 9.51 24.96
CA ARG A 162 6.65 8.30 25.37
C ARG A 162 6.11 7.71 26.66
N GLU A 163 5.71 8.53 27.63
CA GLU A 163 5.08 8.09 28.87
C GLU A 163 3.74 7.39 28.60
N GLN A 164 2.90 7.94 27.73
CA GLN A 164 1.67 7.28 27.29
C GLN A 164 1.94 5.97 26.55
N VAL A 165 2.98 5.91 25.71
CA VAL A 165 3.38 4.65 25.08
C VAL A 165 3.89 3.64 26.12
N ARG A 166 4.62 4.08 27.14
CA ARG A 166 5.08 3.23 28.25
C ARG A 166 3.93 2.76 29.12
N SER A 167 2.82 3.50 29.21
CA SER A 167 1.66 3.10 30.03
C SER A 167 0.87 1.95 29.42
N LEU A 168 0.89 1.78 28.09
CA LEU A 168 0.33 0.61 27.41
C LEU A 168 1.09 -0.66 27.81
N GLN A 169 0.54 -1.50 28.68
CA GLN A 169 1.15 -2.73 29.20
C GLN A 169 0.77 -3.98 28.42
N ARG A 170 -0.47 -4.06 27.92
CA ARG A 170 -1.00 -5.27 27.27
C ARG A 170 -1.37 -4.99 25.82
N SER A 171 -1.36 -6.04 25.01
CA SER A 171 -1.88 -5.90 23.65
C SER A 171 -3.36 -5.56 23.64
N GLY A 172 -3.76 -4.70 22.71
CA GLY A 172 -5.12 -4.21 22.59
C GLY A 172 -5.34 -2.91 23.36
N GLU A 173 -4.47 -2.57 24.31
CA GLU A 173 -4.50 -1.25 24.94
C GLU A 173 -4.11 -0.19 23.90
N ALA A 174 -4.85 0.92 23.92
CA ALA A 174 -4.64 2.04 23.04
C ALA A 174 -5.00 3.36 23.72
N PHE A 175 -4.46 4.46 23.20
CA PHE A 175 -4.84 5.81 23.61
C PHE A 175 -5.05 6.73 22.39
N PRO A 176 -5.95 7.73 22.49
CA PRO A 176 -6.27 8.60 21.37
C PRO A 176 -5.13 9.56 21.05
N LEU A 177 -4.93 9.81 19.76
CA LEU A 177 -4.02 10.83 19.24
C LEU A 177 -4.81 12.10 18.96
N THR A 178 -4.97 12.93 19.99
CA THR A 178 -5.71 14.19 19.92
C THR A 178 -4.77 15.32 19.50
N GLY A 179 -5.06 15.95 18.36
CA GLY A 179 -4.29 17.11 17.91
C GLY A 179 -4.64 18.39 18.68
N THR A 180 -3.87 19.46 18.46
CA THR A 180 -4.09 20.78 19.06
C THR A 180 -5.44 21.39 18.69
N SER A 181 -6.02 20.98 17.56
CA SER A 181 -7.40 21.34 17.18
C SER A 181 -8.48 20.73 18.08
N GLY A 182 -8.13 19.77 18.94
CA GLY A 182 -9.08 18.96 19.72
C GLY A 182 -9.64 17.76 18.95
N LYS A 183 -9.33 17.61 17.65
CA LYS A 183 -9.76 16.46 16.86
C LYS A 183 -8.91 15.23 17.20
N VAL A 184 -9.56 14.08 17.39
CA VAL A 184 -8.88 12.78 17.44
C VAL A 184 -8.53 12.36 16.00
N LEU A 185 -7.23 12.25 15.71
CA LEU A 185 -6.73 11.93 14.38
C LEU A 185 -6.44 10.44 14.17
N GLY A 186 -6.37 9.69 15.27
CA GLY A 186 -6.09 8.25 15.27
C GLY A 186 -5.92 7.72 16.69
N MET A 187 -5.38 6.50 16.80
CA MET A 187 -5.11 5.81 18.05
C MET A 187 -3.70 5.21 18.02
N ALA A 188 -2.95 5.36 19.11
CA ALA A 188 -1.73 4.60 19.34
C ALA A 188 -2.10 3.26 19.97
N LEU A 189 -1.88 2.16 19.25
CA LEU A 189 -2.27 0.81 19.64
C LEU A 189 -1.03 -0.03 19.98
N ARG A 190 -0.98 -0.60 21.19
CA ARG A 190 -0.05 -1.70 21.47
C ARG A 190 -0.61 -2.97 20.85
N SER A 191 -0.06 -3.35 19.70
CA SER A 191 -0.61 -4.45 18.89
C SER A 191 -0.11 -5.83 19.29
N TYR A 192 0.98 -5.94 20.07
CA TYR A 192 1.61 -7.22 20.40
C TYR A 192 2.31 -7.18 21.77
N ASN A 193 2.21 -8.25 22.56
CA ASN A 193 2.70 -8.25 23.94
C ASN A 193 4.23 -8.12 23.99
N ASN A 194 4.94 -8.76 23.06
CA ASN A 194 6.42 -8.74 23.06
C ASN A 194 6.99 -7.52 22.32
N SER A 195 6.17 -6.50 22.04
CA SER A 195 6.65 -5.23 21.49
C SER A 195 6.03 -4.05 22.20
N SER A 196 6.87 -3.16 22.71
CA SER A 196 6.46 -1.87 23.28
C SER A 196 6.24 -0.78 22.22
N ARG A 197 6.58 -1.05 20.95
CA ARG A 197 6.43 -0.07 19.86
C ARG A 197 5.01 -0.12 19.31
N PRO A 198 4.19 0.93 19.50
CA PRO A 198 2.82 0.92 19.05
C PRO A 198 2.72 0.98 17.52
N LEU A 199 1.53 0.69 17.02
CA LEU A 199 1.05 1.09 15.70
C LEU A 199 0.21 2.36 15.87
N TYR A 200 0.19 3.19 14.84
CA TYR A 200 -0.63 4.40 14.79
C TYR A 200 -1.74 4.15 13.78
N VAL A 201 -2.94 3.85 14.30
CA VAL A 201 -4.11 3.49 13.50
C VAL A 201 -4.93 4.74 13.25
N SER A 202 -5.35 4.96 12.02
CA SER A 202 -6.22 6.08 11.65
C SER A 202 -7.24 5.64 10.62
N VAL A 203 -8.42 6.27 10.67
CA VAL A 203 -9.50 6.00 9.70
C VAL A 203 -9.02 6.35 8.30
N GLY A 204 -9.23 5.45 7.35
CA GLY A 204 -9.09 5.73 5.91
C GLY A 204 -10.43 6.15 5.33
N HIS A 205 -11.38 5.22 5.25
CA HIS A 205 -12.70 5.42 4.64
C HIS A 205 -13.67 4.34 5.10
N ARG A 206 -14.95 4.65 5.32
CA ARG A 206 -16.05 3.70 5.59
C ARG A 206 -15.80 2.76 6.76
N VAL A 207 -15.15 3.28 7.81
CA VAL A 207 -14.88 2.54 9.05
C VAL A 207 -14.69 3.54 10.18
N SER A 208 -15.28 3.25 11.35
CA SER A 208 -15.05 4.06 12.55
C SER A 208 -13.67 3.80 13.14
N LEU A 209 -13.15 4.76 13.92
CA LEU A 209 -11.82 4.61 14.53
C LEU A 209 -11.77 3.43 15.52
N ASP A 210 -12.83 3.20 16.28
CA ASP A 210 -12.92 2.08 17.22
C ASP A 210 -12.88 0.73 16.49
N THR A 211 -13.74 0.57 15.48
CA THR A 211 -13.78 -0.61 14.62
C THR A 211 -12.43 -0.85 13.94
N ALA A 212 -11.79 0.21 13.46
CA ALA A 212 -10.46 0.13 12.87
C ALA A 212 -9.40 -0.42 13.85
N VAL A 213 -9.37 0.08 15.09
CA VAL A 213 -8.43 -0.39 16.12
C VAL A 213 -8.68 -1.84 16.49
N ARG A 214 -9.94 -2.22 16.73
CA ARG A 214 -10.34 -3.61 17.03
C ARG A 214 -9.95 -4.56 15.91
N LEU A 215 -10.22 -4.19 14.66
CA LEU A 215 -9.90 -5.03 13.50
C LEU A 215 -8.39 -5.16 13.28
N VAL A 216 -7.64 -4.06 13.37
CA VAL A 216 -6.17 -4.08 13.27
C VAL A 216 -5.59 -5.02 14.32
N ARG A 217 -6.09 -4.93 15.57
CA ARG A 217 -5.68 -5.82 16.66
C ARG A 217 -6.03 -7.29 16.37
N GLY A 218 -7.22 -7.57 15.84
CA GLY A 218 -7.64 -8.91 15.42
C GLY A 218 -6.79 -9.49 14.28
N CYS A 219 -6.15 -8.65 13.47
CA CYS A 219 -5.23 -9.06 12.42
C CYS A 219 -3.78 -9.25 12.89
N CYS A 220 -3.45 -8.99 14.16
CA CYS A 220 -2.08 -9.02 14.68
C CYS A 220 -1.71 -10.37 15.33
N ARG A 221 -1.08 -11.28 14.55
CA ARG A 221 -0.31 -12.41 15.12
C ARG A 221 1.04 -11.97 15.70
N PHE A 222 1.62 -10.94 15.09
CA PHE A 222 2.84 -10.25 15.52
C PHE A 222 2.56 -8.76 15.71
N ARG A 223 3.61 -7.96 15.94
CA ARG A 223 3.50 -6.49 16.01
C ARG A 223 2.81 -5.90 14.77
N ILE A 224 3.20 -6.32 13.58
CA ILE A 224 2.62 -5.83 12.32
C ILE A 224 1.42 -6.72 11.96
N PRO A 225 0.26 -6.16 11.57
CA PRO A 225 -0.91 -6.96 11.17
C PRO A 225 -0.55 -7.89 10.01
N GLU A 226 -1.08 -9.11 10.01
CA GLU A 226 -0.78 -10.12 9.00
C GLU A 226 -0.97 -9.60 7.58
N PRO A 227 -2.08 -8.92 7.21
CA PRO A 227 -2.24 -8.42 5.85
C PRO A 227 -1.11 -7.48 5.43
N ILE A 228 -0.65 -6.58 6.29
CA ILE A 228 0.50 -5.69 6.01
C ILE A 228 1.83 -6.44 6.02
N ARG A 229 2.00 -7.41 6.92
CA ARG A 229 3.23 -8.20 7.05
C ARG A 229 3.47 -9.11 5.84
N GLN A 230 2.39 -9.63 5.24
CA GLN A 230 2.44 -10.50 4.07
C GLN A 230 2.70 -9.72 2.77
N VAL A 231 2.44 -8.41 2.78
CA VAL A 231 2.91 -7.54 1.70
C VAL A 231 4.43 -7.51 1.75
N ARG A 232 5.09 -7.98 0.68
CA ARG A 232 6.54 -8.18 0.67
C ARG A 232 7.25 -6.85 0.45
N PRO A 233 7.94 -6.27 1.46
CA PRO A 233 8.78 -5.11 1.21
C PRO A 233 9.99 -5.60 0.41
N LEU A 234 10.39 -4.85 -0.62
CA LEU A 234 11.59 -5.16 -1.39
C LEU A 234 12.85 -4.94 -0.54
N GLY A 235 13.23 -5.92 0.26
CA GLY A 235 14.61 -6.07 0.73
C GLY A 235 15.55 -6.38 -0.43
N GLY A 236 16.84 -6.04 -0.30
CA GLY A 236 17.82 -6.06 -1.40
C GLY A 236 17.91 -7.36 -2.22
N ALA A 237 17.64 -8.52 -1.61
CA ALA A 237 17.61 -9.82 -2.30
C ALA A 237 16.34 -10.05 -3.16
N ALA A 238 15.18 -9.51 -2.75
CA ALA A 238 13.91 -9.67 -3.46
C ALA A 238 13.83 -8.81 -4.74
N ALA A 239 14.50 -7.65 -4.74
CA ALA A 239 14.60 -6.79 -5.91
C ALA A 239 15.44 -7.41 -7.06
N ALA A 240 16.25 -8.42 -6.77
CA ALA A 240 16.97 -9.20 -7.79
C ALA A 240 16.09 -10.29 -8.40
N LEU A 241 15.31 -11.00 -7.57
CA LEU A 241 14.39 -12.06 -8.00
C LEU A 241 13.23 -11.54 -8.87
N LEU A 242 12.58 -10.43 -8.45
CA LEU A 242 11.52 -9.81 -9.26
C LEU A 242 12.06 -9.20 -10.57
N ARG A 243 13.29 -8.68 -10.58
CA ARG A 243 13.96 -8.28 -11.84
C ARG A 243 14.07 -9.45 -12.82
N CYS A 244 14.32 -10.66 -12.31
CA CYS A 244 14.42 -11.87 -13.12
C CYS A 244 13.05 -12.34 -13.65
N CYS A 245 12.02 -12.35 -12.81
CA CYS A 245 10.68 -12.80 -13.23
C CYS A 245 9.96 -11.82 -14.16
N CYS A 246 10.18 -10.51 -14.01
CA CYS A 246 9.55 -9.49 -14.87
C CYS A 246 10.23 -9.32 -16.24
N GLN A 247 11.41 -9.91 -16.48
CA GLN A 247 12.16 -9.77 -17.73
C GLN A 247 11.95 -10.93 -18.71
N SER A 248 11.08 -11.89 -18.40
CA SER A 248 10.73 -12.98 -19.31
C SER A 248 9.34 -12.76 -19.93
N PRO A 249 9.22 -12.10 -21.09
CA PRO A 249 8.01 -12.18 -21.88
C PRO A 249 7.97 -13.55 -22.56
N GLY A 250 7.18 -14.48 -22.02
CA GLY A 250 6.88 -15.75 -22.66
C GLY A 250 7.23 -16.99 -21.84
N ALA A 251 6.37 -17.36 -20.91
CA ALA A 251 6.16 -18.76 -20.53
C ALA A 251 4.71 -18.91 -20.05
N GLY A 252 3.90 -19.57 -20.86
CA GLY A 252 2.49 -19.83 -20.56
C GLY A 252 2.27 -20.73 -19.35
N ASN A 253 1.07 -20.63 -18.81
CA ASN A 253 0.38 -21.55 -17.89
C ASN A 253 1.21 -22.69 -17.29
N ALA A 254 1.72 -22.47 -16.07
CA ALA A 254 2.04 -23.57 -15.17
C ALA A 254 0.77 -23.91 -14.37
N VAL A 255 0.05 -24.92 -14.86
CA VAL A 255 -1.02 -25.61 -14.13
C VAL A 255 -0.39 -26.42 -12.99
N PHE A 256 -0.82 -26.21 -11.75
CA PHE A 256 -0.50 -27.08 -10.63
C PHE A 256 -1.48 -28.26 -10.63
N PRO A 257 -1.05 -29.54 -10.69
CA PRO A 257 -1.94 -30.65 -10.40
C PRO A 257 -2.09 -30.80 -8.89
N GLY A 258 -3.34 -30.95 -8.45
CA GLY A 258 -3.69 -31.27 -7.07
C GLY A 258 -3.67 -32.78 -6.78
N ALA A 259 -3.93 -33.05 -5.50
CA ALA A 259 -4.26 -34.31 -4.82
C ALA A 259 -3.10 -35.13 -4.22
N GLY A 260 -3.24 -35.42 -2.91
CA GLY A 260 -2.68 -36.61 -2.26
C GLY A 260 -1.81 -36.36 -1.03
N SER A 261 -2.39 -36.43 0.16
CA SER A 261 -1.67 -36.80 1.41
C SER A 261 -1.59 -38.34 1.52
N PRO A 262 -0.89 -38.97 2.49
CA PRO A 262 0.17 -38.50 3.39
C PRO A 262 1.42 -39.43 3.40
N ALA A 263 2.62 -38.91 3.70
CA ALA A 263 3.68 -39.64 4.43
C ALA A 263 4.90 -38.74 4.66
N GLN A 264 5.26 -38.55 5.93
CA GLN A 264 6.60 -38.18 6.40
C GLN A 264 7.49 -39.45 6.40
N PRO A 265 8.84 -39.37 6.28
CA PRO A 265 9.70 -38.67 7.24
C PRO A 265 10.84 -37.83 6.67
N ALA A 266 11.45 -37.09 7.60
CA ALA A 266 12.51 -36.10 7.47
C ALA A 266 13.73 -36.54 6.64
N VAL A 267 14.20 -35.64 5.77
CA VAL A 267 15.64 -35.51 5.45
C VAL A 267 16.00 -34.03 5.38
N LEU A 268 16.92 -33.68 6.29
CA LEU A 268 17.69 -32.46 6.38
C LEU A 268 18.44 -32.20 5.06
N LEU A 269 18.21 -31.08 4.37
CA LEU A 269 19.04 -30.67 3.23
C LEU A 269 19.49 -29.22 3.38
N LEU A 270 20.74 -29.11 3.83
CA LEU A 270 21.57 -27.91 3.75
C LEU A 270 21.56 -27.39 2.30
N TRP A 271 21.24 -26.11 2.12
CA TRP A 271 21.54 -25.42 0.87
C TRP A 271 23.02 -25.05 0.86
N ALA A 272 23.78 -25.79 0.05
CA ALA A 272 25.17 -25.53 -0.25
C ALA A 272 25.31 -24.25 -1.11
N PHE A 273 26.04 -23.26 -0.58
CA PHE A 273 26.57 -22.15 -1.35
C PHE A 273 27.75 -22.62 -2.22
N PRO A 274 27.82 -22.32 -3.53
CA PRO A 274 29.06 -22.47 -4.27
C PRO A 274 30.02 -21.33 -3.89
N ARG A 275 31.09 -21.68 -3.18
CA ARG A 275 32.31 -20.86 -3.05
C ARG A 275 33.06 -20.90 -4.39
N CYS A 276 33.22 -19.77 -5.06
CA CYS A 276 34.22 -19.63 -6.13
C CYS A 276 35.63 -19.68 -5.52
N ARG A 277 36.42 -20.69 -5.88
CA ARG A 277 37.88 -20.69 -5.75
C ARG A 277 38.49 -20.18 -7.05
N THR A 278 39.39 -19.20 -6.93
CA THR A 278 40.39 -18.83 -7.92
C THR A 278 41.56 -19.82 -7.89
N GLU A 279 42.18 -20.10 -9.04
CA GLU A 279 43.63 -20.39 -9.28
C GLU A 279 43.84 -20.99 -10.72
N PRO A 280 45.04 -20.93 -11.32
CA PRO A 280 45.25 -20.36 -12.67
C PRO A 280 46.00 -21.27 -13.70
N ALA A 281 46.50 -20.63 -14.79
CA ALA A 281 47.36 -21.11 -15.90
C ALA A 281 46.62 -21.79 -17.08
N GLY A 282 47.01 -21.73 -18.35
CA GLY A 282 48.20 -21.23 -19.07
C GLY A 282 48.05 -21.58 -20.57
N ASP A 283 48.94 -21.07 -21.41
CA ASP A 283 48.93 -20.98 -22.88
C ASP A 283 48.58 -22.23 -23.73
N SER A 284 47.87 -22.03 -24.86
CA SER A 284 48.40 -22.20 -26.25
C SER A 284 47.32 -22.34 -27.36
N THR A 285 47.45 -21.46 -28.36
CA THR A 285 47.20 -21.55 -29.82
C THR A 285 45.95 -22.19 -30.47
N ALA A 286 45.28 -21.34 -31.31
CA ALA A 286 44.57 -21.61 -32.59
C ALA A 286 43.28 -22.47 -32.56
N SER A 287 42.17 -22.18 -33.24
CA SER A 287 41.76 -21.17 -34.22
C SER A 287 40.22 -21.24 -34.41
N LEU A 288 39.66 -20.20 -35.05
CA LEU A 288 38.31 -20.08 -35.65
C LEU A 288 37.15 -19.62 -34.74
N SER A 289 36.33 -18.75 -35.32
CA SER A 289 35.48 -17.70 -34.76
C SER A 289 33.99 -17.92 -35.12
N PRO A 290 33.05 -16.97 -34.91
CA PRO A 290 32.71 -16.16 -33.74
C PRO A 290 31.18 -16.16 -33.42
N SER A 291 30.78 -15.77 -32.20
CA SER A 291 29.66 -14.80 -32.01
C SER A 291 29.45 -14.46 -30.52
N CYS A 292 28.99 -13.22 -30.28
CA CYS A 292 28.66 -12.58 -28.99
C CYS A 292 29.82 -11.92 -28.21
N ARG A 293 30.19 -10.71 -28.66
CA ARG A 293 30.95 -9.72 -27.88
C ARG A 293 30.00 -8.98 -26.92
N CYS A 294 30.23 -9.09 -25.62
CA CYS A 294 29.90 -8.05 -24.65
C CYS A 294 31.12 -7.11 -24.54
N ARG A 295 31.03 -5.87 -25.01
CA ARG A 295 32.02 -4.84 -24.65
C ARG A 295 31.60 -4.16 -23.35
N ARG A 296 32.43 -4.32 -22.32
CA ARG A 296 32.65 -3.28 -21.30
C ARG A 296 33.34 -2.09 -21.98
N ALA A 297 33.01 -0.88 -21.53
CA ALA A 297 33.90 0.26 -21.66
C ALA A 297 33.91 1.01 -20.33
N SER A 298 35.10 1.06 -19.72
CA SER A 298 35.43 1.90 -18.58
C SER A 298 35.75 3.32 -19.03
N ALA A 299 35.53 4.25 -18.10
CA ALA A 299 36.06 5.60 -17.90
C ALA A 299 37.05 6.20 -18.92
N LEU A 300 36.89 7.49 -19.22
CA LEU A 300 37.90 8.53 -18.95
C LEU A 300 37.39 9.97 -19.22
N ALA A 301 37.78 10.85 -18.30
CA ALA A 301 38.20 12.25 -18.44
C ALA A 301 37.28 13.31 -19.09
N GLY A 302 36.85 14.27 -18.25
CA GLY A 302 37.18 15.69 -18.33
C GLY A 302 36.79 16.51 -19.57
N VAL A 303 36.04 17.60 -19.37
CA VAL A 303 36.40 18.99 -19.75
C VAL A 303 35.14 19.90 -19.72
N LYS A 304 35.31 20.99 -18.95
CA LYS A 304 34.77 22.37 -19.04
C LYS A 304 33.27 22.65 -19.23
N SER A 305 32.83 23.53 -18.32
CA SER A 305 31.79 24.54 -18.42
C SER A 305 31.51 25.09 -19.82
N GLN A 306 30.21 25.16 -20.16
CA GLN A 306 29.66 26.30 -20.90
C GLN A 306 28.21 26.52 -20.44
N GLN A 307 27.98 27.71 -19.87
CA GLN A 307 26.66 28.31 -19.83
C GLN A 307 26.20 28.49 -21.27
N ASN A 308 24.97 28.08 -21.58
CA ASN A 308 24.18 28.88 -22.50
C ASN A 308 22.70 28.81 -22.16
N SER A 309 22.14 30.01 -22.08
CA SER A 309 20.75 30.36 -21.91
C SER A 309 19.88 29.80 -23.04
N GLY A 310 18.81 29.10 -22.67
CA GLY A 310 17.72 28.73 -23.55
C GLY A 310 16.41 28.89 -22.81
N LYS A 311 15.73 30.02 -23.01
CA LYS A 311 14.33 30.22 -22.63
C LYS A 311 13.48 29.17 -23.34
N GLY A 312 12.91 28.24 -22.59
CA GLY A 312 11.88 27.31 -23.03
C GLY A 312 10.75 27.32 -22.02
N SER A 313 9.97 28.40 -21.99
CA SER A 313 8.72 28.47 -21.25
C SER A 313 7.67 27.68 -22.01
N GLY A 314 7.39 26.46 -21.56
CA GLY A 314 6.20 25.72 -21.99
C GLY A 314 6.40 24.22 -22.09
N GLU A 315 6.49 23.50 -20.96
CA GLU A 315 6.18 22.05 -20.92
C GLU A 315 6.04 21.46 -19.49
N ALA A 316 5.65 22.25 -18.49
CA ALA A 316 5.39 21.73 -17.13
C ALA A 316 3.90 21.43 -16.85
N GLN A 317 3.03 21.61 -17.84
CA GLN A 317 1.57 21.46 -17.69
C GLN A 317 1.05 20.04 -17.98
N SER A 318 1.77 19.22 -18.76
CA SER A 318 1.26 17.93 -19.27
C SER A 318 1.44 16.72 -18.33
N LEU A 319 2.29 16.82 -17.29
CA LEU A 319 2.58 15.68 -16.41
C LEU A 319 1.42 15.28 -15.47
N TRP A 320 0.37 16.10 -15.38
CA TRP A 320 -0.81 15.83 -14.52
C TRP A 320 -2.05 15.40 -15.30
N ASP A 321 -1.96 15.29 -16.63
CA ASP A 321 -3.11 14.99 -17.49
C ASP A 321 -3.42 13.50 -17.60
N PHE A 322 -2.64 12.65 -16.94
CA PHE A 322 -2.81 11.19 -16.94
C PHE A 322 -3.73 10.67 -15.83
N TRP A 323 -4.74 11.44 -15.42
CA TRP A 323 -5.73 10.98 -14.44
C TRP A 323 -7.06 10.70 -15.15
N PRO A 324 -7.42 9.43 -15.42
CA PRO A 324 -8.71 9.11 -15.99
C PRO A 324 -9.76 9.28 -14.90
N GLY A 325 -10.39 10.45 -14.87
CA GLY A 325 -11.68 10.61 -14.23
C GLY A 325 -12.70 9.76 -14.96
N LYS A 326 -12.87 8.50 -14.55
CA LYS A 326 -14.01 7.69 -14.96
C LYS A 326 -15.17 7.99 -14.01
N CYS A 327 -16.21 8.58 -14.57
CA CYS A 327 -17.53 8.70 -13.98
C CYS A 327 -18.01 7.32 -13.55
N PHE A 328 -18.26 7.13 -12.25
CA PHE A 328 -19.06 6.01 -11.78
C PHE A 328 -20.54 6.31 -12.11
N PRO A 329 -21.33 5.32 -12.57
CA PRO A 329 -22.76 5.48 -12.70
C PRO A 329 -23.38 5.70 -11.31
N SER A 330 -24.11 6.79 -11.16
CA SER A 330 -25.00 7.05 -10.02
C SER A 330 -25.93 5.85 -9.76
N PRO A 331 -26.17 5.45 -8.50
CA PRO A 331 -27.18 4.44 -8.21
C PRO A 331 -28.53 4.98 -8.66
N ARG A 332 -29.13 4.29 -9.65
CA ARG A 332 -30.46 4.61 -10.18
C ARG A 332 -31.43 4.73 -9.02
N GLY A 333 -32.04 5.90 -8.90
CA GLY A 333 -33.17 6.15 -8.02
C GLY A 333 -34.25 5.12 -8.28
N ARG A 334 -34.74 4.49 -7.22
CA ARG A 334 -36.02 3.79 -7.27
C ARG A 334 -37.07 4.85 -7.56
N SER A 335 -37.68 4.75 -8.75
CA SER A 335 -38.87 5.51 -9.09
C SER A 335 -39.97 5.14 -8.11
N ALA A 336 -40.36 6.10 -7.27
CA ALA A 336 -41.66 6.08 -6.63
C ALA A 336 -42.71 6.29 -7.72
N ALA A 337 -43.39 5.21 -8.11
CA ALA A 337 -44.64 5.32 -8.85
C ALA A 337 -45.69 5.84 -7.87
N GLY A 338 -46.14 7.07 -8.10
CA GLY A 338 -47.28 7.65 -7.41
C GLY A 338 -48.57 6.95 -7.82
N GLY A 339 -49.42 6.69 -6.83
CA GLY A 339 -50.83 6.44 -7.00
C GLY A 339 -51.57 7.28 -5.97
N SER A 340 -52.01 8.47 -6.35
CA SER A 340 -52.94 9.26 -5.56
C SER A 340 -54.34 8.67 -5.70
N THR A 341 -55.02 8.42 -4.57
CA THR A 341 -56.48 8.52 -4.50
C THR A 341 -56.84 9.03 -3.12
N ALA A 342 -57.59 10.13 -3.11
CA ALA A 342 -58.14 10.79 -1.94
C ALA A 342 -59.48 10.17 -1.57
N GLN A 343 -59.75 10.04 -0.26
CA GLN A 343 -61.06 9.97 0.42
C GLN A 343 -60.73 9.82 1.93
N ARG A 344 -60.88 10.82 2.81
CA ARG A 344 -62.09 11.44 3.42
C ARG A 344 -62.94 10.43 4.23
N GLN A 345 -63.21 10.81 5.50
CA GLN A 345 -64.04 10.16 6.53
C GLN A 345 -63.32 9.01 7.27
N GLU A 346 -63.26 8.93 8.60
CA GLU A 346 -64.06 9.44 9.73
C GLU A 346 -63.16 9.77 10.94
#